data_AF-A0AAV5UMZ3-F1
#
_entry.id   AF-A0AAV5UMZ3-F1
#
_cell.length_a   1.000
_cell.length_b   1.000
_cell.length_c   1.000
_cell.angle_alpha   90.00
_cell.angle_beta   90.00
_cell.angle_gamma   90.00
#
_symmetry.space_group_name_H-M   'P 1'
#
loop_
_entity.id
_entity.type
_entity.pdbx_description
1 polymer ?
#
loop_
_entity_poly.entity_id
_entity_poly.type
_entity_poly.pdbx_seq_one_letter_code
_entity_poly.pdbx_strand_id
1 'polypeptide(L)'
;LIHICSRSTGRSTMIKLCNCYQSFMETPLSPALSDLPSMFGSTASPVDSAESIEAKILTVIRNFSTVTSSLCISERLPRFDNMIFLNLTTLEGDCYCVELTKKGWRIASLVHDSMNGDFRRMDLFIVYHNSLTELLRGVSAQFENLINESQLFTPSSSSCCSTPRSTSP
;
A
#
# COMPACT_ATOMS: atom_id res chain seq x y z
N LEU A 1 5.76 27.58 7.68
CA LEU A 1 7.16 27.10 7.59
C LEU A 1 7.17 25.63 7.98
N ILE A 2 7.22 24.72 7.01
CA ILE A 2 7.15 23.26 7.22
C ILE A 2 8.58 22.72 7.07
N HIS A 3 9.11 22.15 8.15
CA HIS A 3 10.41 21.50 8.29
C HIS A 3 10.09 20.31 9.25
N ILE A 4 10.48 19.04 9.09
CA ILE A 4 11.49 18.36 8.26
C ILE A 4 11.08 16.87 8.19
N CYS A 5 11.27 16.22 7.05
CA CYS A 5 11.59 14.79 7.02
C CYS A 5 12.99 14.60 7.63
N SER A 6 13.11 14.55 8.96
CA SER A 6 14.42 14.43 9.61
C SER A 6 14.91 12.99 9.52
N ARG A 7 16.06 12.82 8.87
CA ARG A 7 16.97 11.69 9.10
C ARG A 7 17.15 11.48 10.60
N SER A 8 17.02 10.24 11.06
CA SER A 8 17.59 9.78 12.32
C SER A 8 17.84 8.29 12.23
N THR A 9 19.10 7.94 11.97
CA THR A 9 19.72 6.70 12.41
C THR A 9 19.39 6.44 13.88
N GLY A 10 18.75 5.31 14.17
CA GLY A 10 18.48 4.90 15.55
C GLY A 10 17.25 4.02 15.63
N ARG A 11 17.47 2.73 15.89
CA ARG A 11 16.44 1.71 16.16
C ARG A 11 15.38 2.25 17.11
N SER A 12 14.20 2.55 16.58
CA SER A 12 12.94 2.59 17.34
C SER A 12 11.80 2.55 16.33
N THR A 13 11.13 1.40 16.25
CA THR A 13 9.91 1.17 15.47
C THR A 13 8.75 1.96 16.09
N MET A 14 8.78 3.28 15.88
CA MET A 14 7.62 4.14 16.03
C MET A 14 7.14 4.41 14.61
N ILE A 15 6.05 3.74 14.23
CA ILE A 15 5.31 4.02 13.01
C ILE A 15 4.88 5.48 13.11
N LYS A 16 5.68 6.39 12.56
CA LYS A 16 5.26 7.77 12.32
C LYS A 16 4.21 7.69 11.22
N LEU A 17 2.97 7.43 11.63
CA LEU A 17 1.80 7.84 10.87
C LEU A 17 2.04 9.31 10.55
N CYS A 18 2.28 9.59 9.27
CA CYS A 18 2.48 10.96 8.78
C CYS A 18 1.31 11.82 9.30
N ASN A 19 1.54 13.07 9.70
CA ASN A 19 0.48 13.96 10.22
C ASN A 19 -0.72 14.10 9.25
N CYS A 20 -0.55 13.78 7.96
CA CYS A 20 -1.63 13.64 6.98
C CYS A 20 -2.72 12.63 7.41
N TYR A 21 -2.36 11.61 8.21
CA TYR A 21 -3.27 10.63 8.81
C TYR A 21 -4.14 11.24 9.93
N GLN A 22 -3.59 12.20 10.69
CA GLN A 22 -4.22 12.70 11.91
C GLN A 22 -5.34 13.68 11.60
N SER A 23 -5.20 14.53 10.57
CA SER A 23 -6.27 15.43 10.12
C SER A 23 -7.44 14.71 9.44
N PHE A 24 -7.28 13.45 8.99
CA PHE A 24 -8.35 12.74 8.29
C PHE A 24 -9.24 11.89 9.23
N MET A 25 -8.77 11.56 10.43
CA MET A 25 -9.58 10.87 11.45
C MET A 25 -10.47 11.83 12.27
N GLU A 26 -10.39 13.14 12.03
CA GLU A 26 -11.15 14.16 12.74
C GLU A 26 -12.54 14.45 12.16
N THR A 27 -13.08 13.61 11.27
CA THR A 27 -14.53 13.57 11.03
C THR A 27 -15.20 12.74 12.13
N PRO A 28 -15.98 13.34 13.04
CA PRO A 28 -16.79 12.56 13.97
C PRO A 28 -17.89 11.86 13.16
N LEU A 29 -18.00 10.54 13.32
CA LEU A 29 -19.26 9.84 13.09
C LEU A 29 -20.27 10.41 14.10
N SER A 30 -21.05 11.42 13.70
CA SER A 30 -22.14 11.94 14.52
C SER A 30 -23.25 10.87 14.67
N PRO A 31 -23.73 10.59 15.90
CA PRO A 31 -24.93 9.82 16.11
C PRO A 31 -26.18 10.73 16.10
N ALA A 32 -27.16 10.31 15.29
CA ALA A 32 -28.63 10.37 15.45
C ALA A 32 -29.39 11.65 15.89
N LEU A 33 -30.32 12.03 14.99
CA LEU A 33 -31.77 12.32 15.17
C LEU A 33 -32.27 13.58 15.91
N SER A 34 -33.02 14.42 15.18
CA SER A 34 -34.45 14.72 15.51
C SER A 34 -35.23 15.43 14.37
N ASP A 35 -36.42 14.85 14.06
CA ASP A 35 -37.70 15.47 13.61
C ASP A 35 -38.11 15.67 12.11
N LEU A 36 -38.74 14.60 11.57
CA LEU A 36 -40.02 14.43 10.78
C LEU A 36 -40.37 15.23 9.48
N PRO A 37 -41.36 14.79 8.62
CA PRO A 37 -41.80 13.42 8.22
C PRO A 37 -42.10 13.20 6.70
N SER A 38 -42.23 11.91 6.32
CA SER A 38 -43.10 11.32 5.28
C SER A 38 -42.92 11.69 3.79
N MET A 39 -42.38 10.76 2.97
CA MET A 39 -43.19 9.98 2.02
C MET A 39 -42.37 8.91 1.28
N PHE A 40 -43.08 7.85 0.92
CA PHE A 40 -42.67 6.57 0.35
C PHE A 40 -41.96 6.69 -1.02
N GLY A 41 -40.93 5.88 -1.27
CA GLY A 41 -40.30 5.79 -2.58
C GLY A 41 -39.02 4.98 -2.62
N SER A 42 -39.10 3.68 -2.31
CA SER A 42 -38.02 2.72 -2.56
C SER A 42 -37.60 2.76 -4.02
N THR A 43 -36.39 3.24 -4.29
CA THR A 43 -35.60 2.76 -5.43
C THR A 43 -34.28 2.30 -4.85
N ALA A 44 -34.11 0.97 -4.83
CA ALA A 44 -32.81 0.35 -4.59
C ALA A 44 -31.85 0.95 -5.61
N SER A 45 -30.90 1.77 -5.14
CA SER A 45 -29.78 2.19 -5.97
C SER A 45 -29.02 0.92 -6.32
N PRO A 46 -28.79 0.62 -7.61
CA PRO A 46 -27.85 -0.43 -7.97
C PRO A 46 -26.49 0.03 -7.46
N VAL A 47 -26.06 -0.57 -6.34
CA VAL A 47 -24.72 -0.45 -5.76
C VAL A 47 -23.74 -1.12 -6.71
N ASP A 48 -23.47 -0.44 -7.81
CA ASP A 48 -22.24 -0.63 -8.58
C ASP A 48 -21.31 0.52 -8.18
N SER A 49 -20.97 0.55 -6.90
CA SER A 49 -20.09 1.54 -6.31
C SER A 49 -18.67 1.26 -6.80
N ALA A 50 -18.33 1.83 -7.96
CA ALA A 50 -16.94 1.91 -8.40
C ALA A 50 -16.13 2.52 -7.26
N GLU A 51 -15.37 1.69 -6.56
CA GLU A 51 -14.59 2.08 -5.40
C GLU A 51 -13.64 3.23 -5.80
N SER A 52 -13.79 4.39 -5.17
CA SER A 52 -12.97 5.57 -5.46
C SER A 52 -11.48 5.21 -5.37
N ILE A 53 -10.65 5.80 -6.25
CA ILE A 53 -9.21 5.58 -6.23
C ILE A 53 -8.63 5.87 -4.84
N GLU A 54 -9.17 6.86 -4.13
CA GLU A 54 -8.80 7.23 -2.76
C GLU A 54 -9.07 6.11 -1.75
N ALA A 55 -10.25 5.48 -1.81
CA ALA A 55 -10.60 4.36 -0.92
C ALA A 55 -9.65 3.17 -1.12
N LYS A 56 -9.34 2.86 -2.38
CA LYS A 56 -8.35 1.82 -2.73
C LYS A 56 -6.98 2.14 -2.13
N ILE A 57 -6.54 3.38 -2.21
CA ILE A 57 -5.25 3.82 -1.68
C ILE A 57 -5.20 3.69 -0.17
N LEU A 58 -6.25 4.08 0.54
CA LEU A 58 -6.30 3.96 2.00
C LEU A 58 -6.17 2.50 2.44
N THR A 59 -6.86 1.59 1.74
CA THR A 59 -6.72 0.15 1.98
C THR A 59 -5.30 -0.33 1.71
N VAL A 60 -4.68 0.13 0.62
CA VAL A 60 -3.28 -0.21 0.29
C VAL A 60 -2.31 0.32 1.34
N ILE A 61 -2.40 1.58 1.74
CA ILE A 61 -1.52 2.17 2.76
C ILE A 61 -1.56 1.35 4.05
N ARG A 62 -2.76 0.95 4.49
CA ARG A 62 -2.93 0.11 5.69
C ARG A 62 -2.24 -1.23 5.53
N ASN A 63 -2.48 -1.91 4.41
CA ASN A 63 -1.96 -3.26 4.17
C ASN A 63 -0.43 -3.30 4.07
N PHE A 64 0.20 -2.22 3.60
CA PHE A 64 1.65 -2.17 3.39
C PHE A 64 2.42 -1.44 4.49
N SER A 65 1.74 -0.94 5.52
CA SER A 65 2.35 -0.19 6.63
C SER A 65 3.40 -0.96 7.43
N THR A 66 3.32 -2.29 7.46
CA THR A 66 4.25 -3.17 8.19
C THR A 66 5.46 -3.61 7.37
N VAL A 67 5.37 -3.49 6.05
CA VAL A 67 6.36 -4.01 5.08
C VAL A 67 7.04 -2.88 4.29
N THR A 68 6.79 -1.63 4.68
CA THR A 68 7.42 -0.43 4.15
C THR A 68 7.82 0.48 5.30
N SER A 69 8.84 1.31 5.12
CA SER A 69 9.20 2.30 6.13
C SER A 69 8.19 3.46 6.15
N SER A 70 7.74 3.91 4.97
CA SER A 70 6.64 4.86 4.86
C SER A 70 5.91 4.73 3.53
N LEU A 71 4.60 4.98 3.53
CA LEU A 71 3.78 5.07 2.33
C LEU A 71 2.68 6.11 2.56
N CYS A 72 2.70 7.19 1.79
CA CYS A 72 1.73 8.27 1.92
C CYS A 72 1.40 8.92 0.57
N ILE A 73 0.27 9.62 0.50
CA ILE A 73 -0.11 10.39 -0.70
C ILE A 73 0.78 11.63 -0.80
N SER A 74 1.24 11.97 -2.00
CA SER A 74 1.95 13.23 -2.25
C SER A 74 1.03 14.43 -2.04
N GLU A 75 1.52 15.43 -1.31
CA GLU A 75 0.83 16.71 -1.10
C GLU A 75 1.27 17.78 -2.10
N ARG A 76 2.39 17.55 -2.79
CA ARG A 76 3.00 18.52 -3.72
C ARG A 76 2.66 18.25 -5.17
N LEU A 77 2.30 17.01 -5.51
CA LEU A 77 1.91 16.64 -6.86
C LEU A 77 0.39 16.70 -7.06
N PRO A 78 -0.08 17.02 -8.27
CA PRO A 78 -1.49 17.14 -8.56
C PRO A 78 -2.23 15.81 -8.37
N ARG A 79 -3.47 15.89 -7.90
CA ARG A 79 -4.39 14.77 -7.76
C ARG A 79 -5.45 14.86 -8.85
N PHE A 80 -5.70 13.74 -9.52
CA PHE A 80 -6.73 13.62 -10.55
C PHE A 80 -7.61 12.41 -10.25
N ASP A 81 -8.86 12.41 -10.73
CA ASP A 81 -9.85 11.36 -10.44
C ASP A 81 -9.38 9.93 -10.81
N ASN A 82 -8.46 9.83 -11.77
CA ASN A 82 -7.93 8.58 -12.29
C ASN A 82 -6.41 8.41 -12.08
N MET A 83 -5.77 9.33 -11.36
CA MET A 83 -4.32 9.32 -11.14
C MET A 83 -3.95 9.99 -9.82
N ILE A 84 -3.20 9.28 -9.00
CA ILE A 84 -2.60 9.84 -7.78
C ILE A 84 -1.10 9.56 -7.72
N PHE A 85 -0.38 10.37 -6.97
CA PHE A 85 1.01 10.14 -6.63
C PHE A 85 1.17 9.81 -5.15
N LEU A 86 2.02 8.84 -4.85
CA LEU A 86 2.38 8.41 -3.52
C LEU A 86 3.90 8.51 -3.33
N ASN A 87 4.30 8.81 -2.11
CA ASN A 87 5.68 8.71 -1.65
C ASN A 87 5.83 7.38 -0.90
N LEU A 88 6.74 6.54 -1.41
CA LEU A 88 7.09 5.25 -0.85
C LEU A 88 8.53 5.33 -0.32
N THR A 89 8.76 4.81 0.88
CA THR A 89 10.08 4.49 1.40
C THR A 89 10.11 3.03 1.79
N THR A 90 11.04 2.28 1.21
CA THR A 90 11.24 0.85 1.49
C THR A 90 11.88 0.65 2.87
N LEU A 91 11.94 -0.59 3.36
CA LEU A 91 12.51 -0.88 4.69
C LEU A 91 14.03 -0.63 4.74
N GLU A 92 14.71 -0.76 3.60
CA GLU A 92 16.13 -0.42 3.41
C GLU A 92 16.37 1.08 3.22
N GLY A 93 15.31 1.89 3.11
CA GLY A 93 15.39 3.35 3.08
C GLY A 93 15.42 3.98 1.69
N ASP A 94 15.23 3.19 0.63
CA ASP A 94 15.12 3.73 -0.73
C ASP A 94 13.80 4.46 -0.90
N CYS A 95 13.86 5.63 -1.54
CA CYS A 95 12.71 6.51 -1.74
C CYS A 95 12.24 6.46 -3.19
N TYR A 96 10.92 6.42 -3.37
CA TYR A 96 10.27 6.43 -4.67
C TYR A 96 9.06 7.36 -4.65
N CYS A 97 8.86 8.09 -5.72
CA CYS A 97 7.55 8.62 -6.06
C CYS A 97 6.88 7.64 -7.01
N VAL A 98 5.70 7.18 -6.64
CA VAL A 98 4.94 6.15 -7.36
C VAL A 98 3.63 6.76 -7.81
N GLU A 99 3.27 6.56 -9.07
CA GLU A 99 1.93 6.89 -9.55
C GLU A 99 1.04 5.65 -9.56
N LEU A 100 -0.22 5.86 -9.19
CA LEU A 100 -1.29 4.88 -9.35
C LEU A 100 -2.28 5.42 -10.36
N THR A 101 -2.49 4.67 -11.43
CA THR A 101 -3.47 4.98 -12.49
C THR A 101 -4.35 3.76 -12.78
N LYS A 102 -5.30 3.90 -13.72
CA LYS A 102 -6.05 2.75 -14.25
C LYS A 102 -5.17 1.69 -14.92
N LYS A 103 -3.96 2.04 -15.38
CA LYS A 103 -3.00 1.09 -15.96
C LYS A 103 -2.25 0.26 -14.92
N GLY A 104 -2.24 0.71 -13.66
CA GLY A 104 -1.49 0.09 -12.57
C GLY A 104 -0.57 1.07 -11.85
N TRP A 105 0.50 0.52 -11.29
CA TRP A 105 1.49 1.19 -10.45
C TRP A 105 2.79 1.41 -11.20
N ARG A 106 3.36 2.60 -11.15
CA ARG A 106 4.63 2.90 -11.83
C ARG A 106 5.51 3.80 -10.98
N ILE A 107 6.82 3.61 -11.02
CA ILE A 107 7.77 4.56 -10.44
C ILE A 107 7.85 5.79 -11.33
N ALA A 108 7.46 6.95 -10.79
CA ALA A 108 7.59 8.24 -11.45
C ALA A 108 8.95 8.90 -11.17
N SER A 109 9.55 8.65 -10.00
CA SER A 109 10.86 9.20 -9.60
C SER A 109 11.48 8.40 -8.46
N LEU A 110 12.78 8.61 -8.23
CA LEU A 110 13.54 8.11 -7.08
C LEU A 110 13.63 9.13 -5.95
N VAL A 111 12.89 10.23 -6.08
CA VAL A 111 12.78 11.29 -5.10
C VAL A 111 11.30 11.48 -4.82
N HIS A 112 10.94 11.61 -3.55
CA HIS A 112 9.58 11.96 -3.14
C HIS A 112 9.12 13.26 -3.80
N ASP A 113 7.82 13.36 -4.06
CA ASP A 113 7.18 14.54 -4.62
C ASP A 113 7.77 15.01 -5.96
N SER A 114 8.29 14.07 -6.76
CA SER A 114 8.91 14.35 -8.06
C SER A 114 8.41 13.37 -9.11
N MET A 115 8.30 13.85 -10.36
CA MET A 115 8.04 13.01 -11.54
C MET A 115 9.28 12.94 -12.45
N ASN A 116 10.45 13.33 -11.94
CA ASN A 116 11.69 13.34 -12.70
C ASN A 116 12.31 11.94 -12.67
N GLY A 117 11.96 11.12 -13.66
CA GLY A 117 12.63 9.85 -13.90
C GLY A 117 14.13 10.02 -14.24
N ASP A 118 14.88 8.91 -14.16
CA ASP A 118 16.27 8.82 -14.57
C ASP A 118 16.35 8.10 -15.92
N PHE A 119 16.64 8.84 -17.00
CA PHE A 119 16.69 8.31 -18.36
C PHE A 119 17.71 7.17 -18.54
N ARG A 120 18.71 7.06 -17.65
CA ARG A 120 19.70 5.98 -17.66
C ARG A 120 19.13 4.65 -17.19
N ARG A 121 17.97 4.68 -16.52
CA ARG A 121 17.24 3.52 -16.00
C ARG A 121 15.80 3.54 -16.51
N MET A 122 15.64 3.80 -17.81
CA MET A 122 14.33 3.99 -18.43
C MET A 122 13.37 2.83 -18.16
N ASP A 123 13.89 1.59 -18.15
CA ASP A 123 13.11 0.38 -17.86
C ASP A 123 12.38 0.42 -16.51
N LEU A 124 12.89 1.16 -15.53
CA LEU A 124 12.24 1.34 -14.22
C LEU A 124 11.05 2.30 -14.28
N PHE A 125 11.13 3.35 -15.11
CA PHE A 125 10.17 4.46 -15.11
C PHE A 125 9.06 4.35 -16.17
N ILE A 126 9.15 3.37 -17.08
CA ILE A 126 8.14 3.17 -18.13
C ILE A 126 7.20 1.98 -17.86
N VAL A 127 7.54 1.12 -16.90
CA VAL A 127 6.82 -0.12 -16.61
C VAL A 127 5.68 0.13 -15.63
N TYR A 128 4.49 -0.34 -15.98
CA TYR A 128 3.36 -0.42 -15.06
C TYR A 128 3.25 -1.83 -14.50
N HIS A 129 3.19 -1.93 -13.18
CA HIS A 129 2.93 -3.16 -12.44
C HIS A 129 1.45 -3.27 -12.10
N ASN A 130 0.93 -4.50 -12.04
CA ASN A 130 -0.49 -4.73 -11.77
C ASN A 130 -0.84 -4.50 -10.29
N SER A 131 0.14 -4.64 -9.39
CA SER A 131 -0.03 -4.47 -7.95
C SER A 131 1.17 -3.78 -7.31
N LEU A 132 0.95 -3.17 -6.14
CA LEU A 132 2.06 -2.61 -5.34
C LEU A 132 3.02 -3.71 -4.86
N THR A 133 2.52 -4.93 -4.60
CA THR A 133 3.35 -6.10 -4.30
C THR A 133 4.34 -6.39 -5.41
N GLU A 134 3.88 -6.43 -6.66
CA GLU A 134 4.73 -6.69 -7.82
C GLU A 134 5.80 -5.61 -7.99
N LEU A 135 5.42 -4.33 -7.81
CA LEU A 135 6.36 -3.22 -7.80
C LEU A 135 7.40 -3.38 -6.69
N LEU A 136 6.98 -3.64 -5.45
CA LEU A 136 7.86 -3.77 -4.30
C LEU A 136 8.84 -4.94 -4.43
N ARG A 137 8.43 -6.06 -5.03
CA ARG A 137 9.34 -7.17 -5.33
C ARG A 137 10.49 -6.78 -6.25
N GLY A 138 10.25 -5.86 -7.19
CA GLY A 138 11.29 -5.41 -8.10
C GLY A 138 12.26 -4.38 -7.52
N VAL A 139 11.91 -3.73 -6.41
CA VAL A 139 12.61 -2.52 -5.93
C VAL A 139 12.98 -2.53 -4.45
N SER A 140 12.50 -3.52 -3.69
CA SER A 140 12.86 -3.73 -2.30
C SER A 140 13.31 -5.18 -2.08
N ALA A 141 14.61 -5.34 -1.87
CA ALA A 141 15.19 -6.64 -1.55
C ALA A 141 14.68 -7.15 -0.20
N GLN A 142 14.46 -6.25 0.77
CA GLN A 142 13.88 -6.65 2.06
C GLN A 142 12.45 -7.17 1.91
N PHE A 143 11.62 -6.51 1.10
CA PHE A 143 10.27 -6.97 0.82
C PHE A 143 10.26 -8.36 0.15
N GLU A 144 11.13 -8.56 -0.84
CA GLU A 144 11.25 -9.86 -1.50
C GLU A 144 11.66 -10.97 -0.52
N ASN A 145 12.62 -10.70 0.37
CA ASN A 145 13.02 -11.65 1.40
C ASN A 145 11.86 -11.99 2.35
N LEU A 146 11.09 -10.99 2.81
CA LEU A 146 9.92 -11.20 3.66
C LEU A 146 8.88 -12.11 2.99
N ILE A 147 8.60 -11.88 1.70
CA ILE A 147 7.65 -12.72 0.95
C ILE A 147 8.19 -14.15 0.80
N ASN A 148 9.48 -14.31 0.50
CA ASN A 148 10.10 -15.62 0.36
C ASN A 148 10.11 -16.40 1.69
N GLU A 149 10.45 -15.74 2.80
CA GLU A 149 10.36 -16.32 4.15
C GLU A 149 8.93 -16.71 4.53
N SER A 150 7.95 -15.87 4.19
CA SER A 150 6.52 -16.15 4.41
C SER A 150 6.05 -17.40 3.67
N GLN A 151 6.62 -17.69 2.50
CA GLN A 151 6.32 -18.90 1.72
C GLN A 151 7.08 -20.15 2.21
N LEU A 152 8.17 -19.99 2.96
CA LEU A 152 8.90 -21.11 3.56
C LEU A 152 8.17 -21.74 4.77
N PHE A 153 7.15 -21.08 5.30
CA PHE A 153 6.32 -21.60 6.41
C PHE A 153 4.99 -22.24 5.98
N THR A 154 4.70 -22.37 4.68
CA THR A 154 3.67 -23.34 4.29
C THR A 154 4.26 -24.73 4.54
N PRO A 155 3.66 -25.57 5.40
CA PRO A 155 4.18 -26.91 5.60
C PRO A 155 4.14 -27.61 4.26
N SER A 156 5.31 -27.85 3.67
CA SER A 156 5.47 -28.92 2.71
C SER A 156 4.89 -30.16 3.39
N SER A 157 3.75 -30.63 2.90
CA SER A 157 3.19 -31.93 3.22
C SER A 157 4.13 -33.02 2.66
N SER A 158 5.35 -33.09 3.18
CA SER A 158 6.27 -34.19 2.92
C SER A 158 5.91 -35.34 3.86
N SER A 159 5.01 -36.18 3.38
CA SER A 159 5.16 -37.63 3.32
C SER A 159 6.20 -38.24 4.26
N CYS A 160 5.77 -38.73 5.43
CA CYS A 160 6.51 -39.68 6.28
C CYS A 160 5.53 -40.54 7.10
N CYS A 161 4.59 -41.25 6.45
CA CYS A 161 3.93 -42.38 7.09
C CYS A 161 4.53 -43.67 6.52
N SER A 162 5.74 -44.01 6.98
CA SER A 162 6.30 -45.34 6.79
C SER A 162 5.47 -46.33 7.61
N THR A 163 4.75 -47.23 6.94
CA THR A 163 4.04 -48.34 7.56
C THR A 163 5.05 -49.32 8.19
N PRO A 164 4.94 -49.68 9.48
CA PRO A 164 5.65 -50.84 9.97
C PRO A 164 4.97 -52.11 9.44
N ARG A 165 5.72 -52.86 8.62
CA ARG A 165 5.41 -54.22 8.20
C ARG A 165 5.28 -55.10 9.44
N SER A 166 4.04 -55.47 9.78
CA SER A 166 3.76 -56.52 10.75
C SER A 166 4.34 -57.83 10.23
N THR A 167 5.39 -58.31 10.88
CA THR A 167 5.91 -59.66 10.73
C THR A 167 5.77 -60.28 12.11
N SER A 168 4.95 -61.31 12.25
CA SER A 168 4.90 -62.16 13.43
C SER A 168 4.32 -63.52 13.06
N PRO A 169 4.72 -64.58 13.77
CA PRO A 169 5.01 -65.91 13.23
C PRO A 169 3.81 -66.86 13.12
#